data_AF-A0A7W3TXT9-F1
#
_entry.id   AF-A0A7W3TXT9-F1
#
_cell.length_a   1.000
_cell.length_b   1.000
_cell.length_c   1.000
_cell.angle_alpha   90.00
_cell.angle_beta   90.00
_cell.angle_gamma   90.00
#
_symmetry.space_group_name_H-M   'P 1'
#
loop_
_entity.id
_entity.type
_entity.pdbx_description
1 polymer ?
#
loop_
_entity_poly.entity_id
_entity_poly.type
_entity_poly.pdbx_seq_one_letter_code
_entity_poly.pdbx_strand_id
1 'polypeptide(L)'
;PYRHLIHELFPHAIIIADHFHVVAQAYRALNQIRIKAMNSAGKGTHQWRALKHFWKLILTPAGLLKYDNYWSRRNFGYAQLTDVEV
;
A
#
# COMPACT_ATOMS: atom_id res chain seq x y z
N PRO A 1 20.84 13.89 9.73
CA PRO A 1 21.42 15.17 10.18
C PRO A 1 21.70 15.27 11.70
N TYR A 2 20.92 14.62 12.58
CA TYR A 2 21.06 14.81 14.04
C TYR A 2 21.73 13.65 14.80
N ARG A 3 22.03 12.53 14.12
CA ARG A 3 22.51 11.31 14.78
C ARG A 3 23.83 11.51 15.53
N HIS A 4 24.76 12.25 14.93
CA HIS A 4 26.07 12.50 15.54
C HIS A 4 25.95 13.36 16.81
N LEU A 5 25.16 14.44 16.72
CA LEU A 5 24.94 15.40 17.80
C LEU A 5 24.17 14.78 18.99
N ILE A 6 23.26 13.83 18.72
CA ILE A 6 22.56 13.06 19.76
C ILE A 6 23.55 12.15 20.53
N HIS A 7 24.52 11.54 19.85
CA HIS A 7 25.53 10.71 20.50
C HIS A 7 26.49 11.52 21.38
N GLU A 8 26.82 12.75 20.97
CA GLU A 8 27.67 13.64 21.78
C GLU A 8 26.96 14.15 23.04
N LEU A 9 25.70 14.57 22.91
CA LEU A 9 24.92 15.10 24.04
C LEU A 9 24.40 14.01 24.98
N PHE A 10 24.10 12.82 24.46
CA PHE A 10 23.50 11.72 25.20
C PHE A 10 24.23 10.39 24.91
N PRO A 11 25.46 10.22 25.42
CA PRO A 11 26.32 9.08 25.09
C PRO A 11 25.75 7.71 25.52
N HIS A 12 24.80 7.69 26.45
CA HIS A 12 24.15 6.46 26.94
C HIS A 12 22.68 6.30 26.48
N ALA A 13 22.17 7.18 25.61
CA ALA A 13 20.77 7.09 25.16
C ALA A 13 20.58 6.01 24.09
N ILE A 14 19.49 5.25 24.23
CA ILE A 14 19.06 4.27 23.22
C ILE A 14 18.12 4.97 22.24
N ILE A 15 18.50 5.03 20.96
CA ILE A 15 17.65 5.59 19.92
C ILE A 15 16.58 4.54 19.55
N ILE A 16 15.34 4.82 19.93
CA ILE A 16 14.17 4.00 19.56
C ILE A 16 13.51 4.68 18.37
N ALA A 17 13.36 3.94 17.27
CA ALA A 17 12.57 4.41 16.13
C ALA A 17 11.07 4.25 16.46
N ASP A 18 10.32 5.34 16.35
CA ASP A 18 8.87 5.29 16.51
C ASP A 18 8.23 4.43 15.40
N HIS A 19 7.50 3.38 15.81
CA HIS A 19 6.79 2.49 14.92
C HIS A 19 5.80 3.24 14.00
N PHE A 20 5.22 4.34 14.45
CA PHE A 20 4.34 5.16 13.62
C PHE A 20 5.06 5.70 12.40
N HIS A 21 6.32 6.12 12.54
CA HIS A 21 7.10 6.64 11.42
C HIS A 21 7.45 5.54 10.41
N VAL A 22 7.73 4.32 10.85
CA VAL A 22 7.99 3.18 9.96
C VAL A 22 6.74 2.85 9.14
N VAL A 23 5.58 2.73 9.80
CA VAL A 23 4.31 2.46 9.13
C VAL A 23 3.93 3.58 8.16
N ALA A 24 4.09 4.84 8.56
CA ALA A 24 3.80 5.99 7.72
C ALA A 24 4.73 6.06 6.49
N GLN A 25 6.03 5.77 6.65
CA GLN A 25 6.99 5.72 5.55
C GLN A 25 6.65 4.60 4.57
N ALA A 26 6.32 3.39 5.07
CA ALA A 26 5.89 2.27 4.24
C ALA A 26 4.62 2.62 3.44
N TYR A 27 3.63 3.23 4.09
CA TYR A 27 2.38 3.65 3.45
C TYR A 27 2.63 4.66 2.32
N ARG A 28 3.50 5.65 2.55
CA ARG A 28 3.88 6.65 1.53
C ARG A 28 4.60 6.01 0.34
N ALA A 29 5.55 5.10 0.60
CA ALA A 29 6.27 4.39 -0.44
C ALA A 29 5.33 3.55 -1.30
N LEU A 30 4.42 2.80 -0.68
CA LEU A 30 3.42 1.99 -1.37
C LEU A 30 2.48 2.86 -2.24
N ASN A 31 2.04 4.01 -1.72
CA ASN A 31 1.23 4.95 -2.48
C ASN A 31 1.97 5.53 -3.71
N GLN A 32 3.27 5.82 -3.57
CA GLN A 32 4.10 6.25 -4.70
C GLN A 32 4.23 5.16 -5.77
N ILE A 33 4.48 3.91 -5.37
CA ILE A 33 4.56 2.77 -6.28
C ILE A 33 3.24 2.58 -7.01
N ARG A 34 2.11 2.65 -6.28
CA ARG A 34 0.77 2.56 -6.87
C ARG A 34 0.55 3.61 -7.95
N ILE A 35 0.86 4.88 -7.67
CA ILE A 35 0.70 5.98 -8.63
C ILE A 35 1.60 5.76 -9.86
N LYS A 36 2.85 5.33 -9.67
CA LYS A 36 3.75 4.98 -10.78
C LYS A 36 3.18 3.86 -11.64
N ALA A 37 2.75 2.75 -11.04
CA ALA A 37 2.14 1.63 -11.75
C ALA A 37 0.88 2.04 -12.52
N MET A 38 0.01 2.85 -11.91
CA MET A 38 -1.16 3.42 -12.59
C MET A 38 -0.75 4.26 -13.80
N ASN A 39 0.18 5.19 -13.64
CA ASN A 39 0.60 6.07 -14.74
C ASN A 39 1.25 5.27 -15.88
N SER A 40 2.06 4.26 -15.56
CA SER A 40 2.67 3.35 -16.54
C SER A 40 1.65 2.51 -17.30
N ALA A 41 0.53 2.14 -16.67
CA ALA A 41 -0.57 1.43 -17.33
C ALA A 41 -1.34 2.28 -18.37
N GLY A 42 -1.10 3.60 -18.40
CA GLY A 42 -1.76 4.53 -19.31
C GLY A 42 -3.13 4.97 -18.81
N LYS A 43 -3.36 6.29 -18.76
CA LYS A 43 -4.63 6.86 -18.26
C LYS A 43 -5.81 6.36 -19.11
N GLY A 44 -6.84 5.85 -18.44
CA GLY A 44 -8.09 5.44 -19.09
C GLY A 44 -8.08 4.02 -19.68
N THR A 45 -6.95 3.32 -19.66
CA THR A 45 -6.89 1.90 -20.03
C THR A 45 -7.65 1.03 -19.03
N HIS A 46 -7.97 -0.20 -19.43
CA HIS A 46 -8.63 -1.17 -18.56
C HIS A 46 -7.81 -1.43 -17.28
N GLN A 47 -6.50 -1.63 -17.42
CA GLN A 47 -5.56 -1.84 -16.31
C GLN A 47 -5.52 -0.65 -15.36
N TRP A 48 -5.50 0.58 -15.88
CA TRP A 48 -5.57 1.79 -15.05
C TRP A 48 -6.87 1.87 -14.25
N ARG A 49 -8.02 1.52 -14.86
CA ARG A 49 -9.32 1.50 -14.17
C ARG A 49 -9.37 0.43 -13.08
N ALA A 50 -8.82 -0.75 -13.35
CA ALA A 50 -8.71 -1.83 -12.37
C ALA A 50 -7.86 -1.40 -11.17
N LEU A 51 -6.64 -0.93 -11.40
CA LEU A 51 -5.74 -0.41 -10.35
C LEU A 51 -6.38 0.75 -9.56
N LYS A 52 -7.07 1.66 -10.26
CA LYS A 52 -7.79 2.76 -9.63
C LYS A 52 -8.99 2.30 -8.82
N HIS A 53 -9.69 1.25 -9.22
CA HIS A 53 -10.88 0.77 -8.53
C HIS A 53 -10.51 -0.03 -7.28
N PHE A 54 -9.51 -0.91 -7.39
CA PHE A 54 -9.10 -1.83 -6.32
C PHE A 54 -7.98 -1.29 -5.42
N TRP A 55 -7.65 0.00 -5.51
CA TRP A 55 -6.59 0.62 -4.70
C TRP A 55 -6.73 0.41 -3.18
N LYS A 56 -7.97 0.26 -2.69
CA LYS A 56 -8.23 -0.01 -1.27
C LYS A 56 -7.82 -1.44 -0.90
N LEU A 57 -8.06 -2.43 -1.76
CA LEU A 57 -7.73 -3.84 -1.49
C LEU A 57 -6.24 -4.02 -1.24
N ILE A 58 -5.39 -3.32 -2.00
CA ILE A 58 -3.93 -3.32 -1.82
C ILE A 58 -3.51 -2.80 -0.42
N LEU A 59 -4.33 -1.95 0.19
CA LEU A 59 -4.07 -1.34 1.50
C LEU A 59 -4.85 -2.03 2.62
N THR A 60 -5.75 -2.95 2.30
CA THR A 60 -6.57 -3.64 3.28
C THR A 60 -5.69 -4.63 4.04
N PRO A 61 -5.69 -4.60 5.38
CA PRO A 61 -5.01 -5.62 6.19
C PRO A 61 -5.49 -7.02 5.80
N ALA A 62 -4.57 -7.99 5.76
CA ALA A 62 -4.88 -9.35 5.32
C ALA A 62 -6.03 -10.02 6.10
N GLY A 63 -6.18 -9.70 7.39
CA GLY A 63 -7.27 -10.21 8.24
C GLY A 63 -8.65 -9.61 7.97
N LEU A 64 -8.72 -8.55 7.16
CA LEU A 64 -9.99 -7.91 6.74
C LEU A 64 -10.41 -8.29 5.31
N LEU A 65 -9.55 -8.98 4.56
CA LEU A 65 -9.88 -9.47 3.22
C LEU A 65 -10.94 -10.58 3.31
N LYS A 66 -11.88 -10.58 2.36
CA LYS A 66 -12.92 -11.61 2.26
C LYS A 66 -12.51 -12.68 1.24
N TYR A 67 -12.41 -13.92 1.72
CA TYR A 67 -11.99 -15.10 0.95
C TYR A 67 -13.17 -15.96 0.46
N ASP A 68 -14.35 -15.72 1.01
CA ASP A 68 -15.56 -16.52 0.84
C ASP A 68 -16.67 -15.77 0.07
N ASN A 69 -16.53 -14.45 -0.08
CA ASN A 69 -17.50 -13.62 -0.77
C ASN A 69 -17.09 -13.39 -2.22
N TYR A 70 -17.85 -14.01 -3.13
CA TYR A 70 -17.69 -13.86 -4.56
C TYR A 70 -18.54 -12.71 -5.10
N TRP A 71 -17.93 -11.84 -5.89
CA TRP A 71 -18.61 -10.74 -6.55
C TRP A 71 -18.31 -10.76 -8.04
N SER A 72 -19.31 -10.46 -8.86
CA SER A 72 -19.07 -10.25 -10.29
C SER A 72 -18.24 -8.97 -10.48
N ARG A 73 -17.00 -9.12 -10.95
CA ARG A 73 -16.08 -7.99 -11.13
C ARG A 73 -16.06 -7.55 -12.59
N ARG A 74 -16.62 -6.36 -12.87
CA ARG A 74 -16.63 -5.76 -14.23
C ARG A 74 -15.22 -5.65 -14.84
N ASN A 75 -14.22 -5.29 -14.04
CA ASN A 75 -12.82 -5.16 -14.48
C ASN A 75 -12.13 -6.52 -14.74
N PHE A 76 -12.84 -7.64 -14.62
CA PHE A 76 -12.34 -8.98 -14.92
C PHE A 76 -13.36 -9.75 -15.75
N GLY A 77 -14.02 -9.08 -16.69
CA GLY A 77 -14.99 -9.73 -17.58
C GLY A 77 -16.18 -10.35 -16.84
N TYR A 78 -16.58 -9.76 -15.71
CA TYR A 78 -17.67 -10.25 -14.86
C TYR A 78 -17.40 -11.60 -14.17
N ALA A 79 -16.14 -12.05 -14.14
CA ALA A 79 -15.72 -13.19 -13.34
C ALA A 79 -16.14 -13.04 -11.87
N GLN A 80 -16.55 -14.15 -11.26
CA GLN A 80 -16.88 -14.23 -9.85
C GLN A 80 -15.58 -14.38 -9.08
N LEU A 81 -15.11 -13.30 -8.45
CA LEU A 81 -13.82 -13.25 -7.76
C LEU A 81 -13.99 -12.71 -6.35
N THR A 82 -13.24 -13.28 -5.43
CA THR A 82 -13.06 -12.83 -4.05
C THR A 82 -12.17 -11.58 -4.00
N ASP A 83 -11.89 -11.05 -2.80
CA ASP A 83 -10.96 -9.90 -2.68
C ASP A 83 -9.50 -10.28 -2.92
N VAL A 84 -9.18 -11.58 -2.91
CA VAL A 84 -7.81 -12.12 -2.96
C VAL A 84 -7.45 -12.58 -4.38
N GLU A 85 -8.46 -12.87 -5.21
CA GLU A 85 -8.28 -13.28 -6.60
C GLU A 85 -8.26 -12.09 -7.58
N VAL A 86 -8.47 -10.87 -7.08
CA VAL A 86 -8.51 -9.61 -7.83
C VAL A 86 -7.12 -8.99 -7.97
#